data_AF-A0A7X3ZZV9-F1
#
_entry.id   AF-A0A7X3ZZV9-F1
#
_cell.length_a   1.000
_cell.length_b   1.000
_cell.length_c   1.000
_cell.angle_alpha   90.00
_cell.angle_beta   90.00
_cell.angle_gamma   90.00
#
_symmetry.space_group_name_H-M   'P 1'
#
loop_
_entity.id
_entity.type
_entity.pdbx_description
1 polymer ?
#
loop_
_entity_poly.entity_id
_entity_poly.type
_entity_poly.pdbx_seq_one_letter_code
_entity_poly.pdbx_strand_id
1 'polypeptide(L)'
;MIDGLTAMLPLAWRNLWRNPRRTGITLIVVAIGVWSILFFNAFMIAWAKSSKETTLQLLLGSGQIHAEGYMDDPSIETLMDPPDQVLTLALDAPAVADWTTRVVVPGVIQSEYKTLPATIVGVGPAAEARISSLPGKIVEGRYLNGSDDDSAVLGLHMVERLKTGLGRRVILMSQNTDGAMSEQSFDVVGIYDADKATEDLYVFTGRAASQEFLGLEDEIAQVVFVLREEMALEDTVAALADAAPDLDVRSWKDLNLFLASMDSFMSVFIHVWLGIVFALMAIGIVNTQLMAVFERTQEFGLLRALGMKPRRVLLMVTIENALLIGVGVLAGMVLAAVTIWSVSDGIDFSAFARAMEMVQTGEVIYLDYEPEAFILFPGLIWLLGILVALWPARRAAKCRPVEAMRRET
;
A
#
# COMPACT_ATOMS: atom_id res chain seq x y z
N MET A 1 38.36 -0.28 -31.06
CA MET A 1 36.95 -0.68 -30.86
C MET A 1 36.11 0.51 -30.38
N ILE A 2 36.69 1.37 -29.55
CA ILE A 2 36.06 2.59 -28.99
C ILE A 2 35.78 3.65 -30.09
N ASP A 3 36.70 3.87 -31.04
CA ASP A 3 36.52 4.87 -32.13
C ASP A 3 35.35 4.56 -33.10
N GLY A 4 34.96 3.29 -33.20
CA GLY A 4 33.81 2.89 -34.02
C GLY A 4 32.48 3.20 -33.33
N LEU A 5 32.42 3.12 -32.00
CA LEU A 5 31.23 3.41 -31.19
C LEU A 5 30.98 4.92 -31.10
N THR A 6 32.04 5.72 -30.92
CA THR A 6 31.95 7.19 -30.86
C THR A 6 31.48 7.81 -32.18
N ALA A 7 31.83 7.22 -33.33
CA ALA A 7 31.31 7.64 -34.64
C ALA A 7 29.86 7.17 -34.90
N MET A 8 29.43 6.05 -34.32
CA MET A 8 28.10 5.47 -34.52
C MET A 8 27.00 6.20 -33.74
N LEU A 9 27.30 6.72 -32.54
CA LEU A 9 26.37 7.51 -31.70
C LEU A 9 25.75 8.73 -32.42
N PRO A 10 26.53 9.68 -32.98
CA PRO A 10 25.97 10.84 -33.67
C PRO A 10 25.23 10.49 -34.95
N LEU A 11 25.62 9.40 -35.64
CA LEU A 11 24.90 8.89 -36.80
C LEU A 11 23.54 8.31 -36.39
N ALA A 12 23.49 7.51 -35.32
CA ALA A 12 22.26 6.96 -34.77
C ALA A 12 21.30 8.08 -34.34
N TRP A 13 21.79 9.10 -33.63
CA TRP A 13 20.99 10.26 -33.24
C TRP A 13 20.38 10.99 -34.45
N ARG A 14 21.19 11.29 -35.47
CA ARG A 14 20.69 11.96 -36.70
C ARG A 14 19.68 11.10 -37.45
N ASN A 15 19.83 9.78 -37.43
CA ASN A 15 18.89 8.87 -38.08
C ASN A 15 17.50 8.88 -37.43
N LEU A 16 17.43 8.99 -36.10
CA LEU A 16 16.15 9.06 -35.37
C LEU A 16 15.30 10.26 -35.82
N TRP A 17 15.94 11.41 -36.02
CA TRP A 17 15.25 12.65 -36.42
C TRP A 17 14.89 12.72 -37.90
N ARG A 18 15.34 11.75 -38.72
CA ARG A 18 15.03 11.72 -40.15
C ARG A 18 13.53 11.51 -40.43
N ASN A 19 12.85 10.74 -39.58
CA ASN A 19 11.41 10.51 -39.64
C ASN A 19 10.73 10.86 -38.30
N PRO A 20 10.49 12.15 -38.02
CA PRO A 20 10.07 12.62 -36.69
C PRO A 20 8.72 12.06 -36.26
N ARG A 21 7.81 11.79 -37.20
CA ARG A 21 6.49 11.20 -36.90
C ARG A 21 6.60 9.81 -36.25
N ARG A 22 7.42 8.92 -36.81
CA ARG A 22 7.60 7.55 -36.31
C ARG A 22 8.35 7.54 -34.97
N THR A 23 9.41 8.34 -34.90
CA THR A 23 10.18 8.53 -33.68
C THR A 23 9.29 9.06 -32.56
N GLY A 24 8.44 10.04 -32.86
CA GLY A 24 7.42 10.55 -31.93
C GLY A 24 6.46 9.47 -31.44
N ILE A 25 5.91 8.62 -32.32
CA ILE A 25 5.02 7.52 -31.91
C ILE A 25 5.72 6.55 -30.94
N THR A 26 6.96 6.14 -31.24
CA THR A 26 7.69 5.22 -30.37
C THR A 26 8.04 5.87 -29.03
N LEU A 27 8.44 7.14 -29.04
CA LEU A 27 8.70 7.91 -27.83
C LEU A 27 7.44 8.02 -26.97
N ILE A 28 6.28 8.32 -27.54
CA ILE A 28 5.01 8.42 -26.82
C ILE A 28 4.64 7.06 -26.20
N VAL A 29 4.73 5.96 -26.95
CA VAL A 29 4.41 4.62 -26.42
C VAL A 29 5.30 4.26 -25.23
N VAL A 30 6.61 4.48 -25.35
CA VAL A 30 7.56 4.17 -24.27
C VAL A 30 7.35 5.13 -23.09
N ALA A 31 7.18 6.43 -23.34
CA ALA A 31 7.00 7.43 -22.30
C ALA A 31 5.71 7.19 -21.51
N ILE A 32 4.58 6.93 -22.17
CA ILE A 32 3.31 6.61 -21.52
C ILE A 32 3.40 5.29 -20.76
N GLY A 33 4.05 4.26 -21.31
CA GLY A 33 4.20 2.98 -20.62
C GLY A 33 5.02 3.10 -19.32
N VAL A 34 6.15 3.81 -19.38
CA VAL A 34 6.98 4.08 -18.19
C VAL A 34 6.25 4.97 -17.19
N TRP A 35 5.62 6.05 -17.66
CA TRP A 35 4.80 6.92 -16.83
C TRP A 35 3.70 6.14 -16.11
N SER A 36 2.96 5.31 -16.84
CA SER A 36 1.85 4.52 -16.31
C SER A 36 2.31 3.53 -15.26
N ILE A 37 3.44 2.84 -15.46
CA ILE A 37 3.98 1.91 -14.45
C ILE A 37 4.41 2.65 -13.19
N LEU A 38 5.16 3.75 -13.32
CA LEU A 38 5.66 4.50 -12.17
C LEU A 38 4.54 5.17 -11.37
N PHE A 39 3.61 5.83 -12.07
CA PHE A 39 2.45 6.46 -11.44
C PHE A 39 1.56 5.42 -10.75
N PHE A 40 1.25 4.32 -11.44
CA PHE A 40 0.41 3.28 -10.87
C PHE A 40 1.08 2.62 -9.65
N ASN A 41 2.39 2.35 -9.71
CA ASN A 41 3.13 1.83 -8.55
C ASN A 41 3.06 2.77 -7.34
N ALA A 42 3.34 4.07 -7.54
CA ALA A 42 3.26 5.08 -6.48
C ALA A 42 1.83 5.17 -5.90
N PHE A 43 0.81 5.14 -6.76
CA PHE A 43 -0.59 5.13 -6.36
C PHE A 43 -0.95 3.91 -5.50
N MET A 44 -0.48 2.73 -5.89
CA MET A 44 -0.77 1.48 -5.19
C MET A 44 -0.11 1.41 -3.81
N ILE A 45 1.13 1.89 -3.69
CA ILE A 45 1.81 2.00 -2.39
C ILE A 45 1.07 2.97 -1.47
N ALA A 46 0.70 4.14 -2.00
CA ALA A 46 -0.05 5.14 -1.25
C ALA A 46 -1.43 4.62 -0.82
N TRP A 47 -2.11 3.88 -1.68
CA TRP A 47 -3.36 3.19 -1.37
C TRP A 47 -3.18 2.17 -0.23
N ALA A 48 -2.19 1.28 -0.36
CA ALA A 48 -1.91 0.25 0.63
C ALA A 48 -1.56 0.89 1.99
N LYS A 49 -0.75 1.95 2.00
CA LYS A 49 -0.40 2.71 3.20
C LYS A 49 -1.63 3.37 3.83
N SER A 50 -2.45 4.07 3.06
CA SER A 50 -3.68 4.71 3.55
C SER A 50 -4.65 3.69 4.16
N SER A 51 -4.83 2.53 3.52
CA SER A 51 -5.68 1.45 4.04
C SER A 51 -5.10 0.84 5.33
N LYS A 52 -3.79 0.58 5.39
CA LYS A 52 -3.11 0.07 6.59
C LYS A 52 -3.15 1.05 7.76
N GLU A 53 -2.88 2.35 7.54
CA GLU A 53 -2.94 3.38 8.59
C GLU A 53 -4.36 3.59 9.14
N THR A 54 -5.38 3.45 8.28
CA THR A 54 -6.78 3.63 8.69
C THR A 54 -7.26 2.51 9.62
N THR A 55 -6.97 1.24 9.30
CA THR A 55 -7.54 0.10 10.02
C THR A 55 -6.56 -0.64 10.92
N LEU A 56 -5.32 -0.90 10.46
CA LEU A 56 -4.35 -1.68 11.24
C LEU A 56 -3.83 -0.87 12.42
N GLN A 57 -3.42 0.37 12.17
CA GLN A 57 -2.85 1.22 13.21
C GLN A 57 -3.89 1.81 14.16
N LEU A 58 -5.19 1.62 13.95
CA LEU A 58 -6.19 2.07 14.91
C LEU A 58 -6.52 0.97 15.94
N LEU A 59 -6.76 -0.25 15.45
CA LEU A 59 -7.33 -1.33 16.25
C LEU A 59 -6.55 -2.65 16.18
N LEU A 60 -6.03 -3.03 15.01
CA LEU A 60 -5.55 -4.41 14.82
C LEU A 60 -4.09 -4.63 15.21
N GLY A 61 -3.23 -3.61 15.09
CA GLY A 61 -1.78 -3.79 15.19
C GLY A 61 -1.23 -4.71 14.09
N SER A 62 -0.07 -5.30 14.32
CA SER A 62 0.48 -6.37 13.46
C SER A 62 -0.17 -7.73 13.75
N GLY A 63 -0.66 -7.92 14.97
CA GLY A 63 -1.41 -9.11 15.36
C GLY A 63 -1.98 -8.95 16.76
N GLN A 64 -2.82 -9.92 17.14
CA GLN A 64 -3.48 -9.95 18.43
C GLN A 64 -3.38 -11.35 19.05
N ILE A 65 -3.46 -11.38 20.38
CA ILE A 65 -3.53 -12.59 21.17
C ILE A 65 -4.81 -12.54 21.98
N HIS A 66 -5.59 -13.61 21.92
CA HIS A 66 -6.89 -13.75 22.55
C HIS A 66 -6.98 -15.05 23.35
N ALA A 67 -7.99 -15.16 24.21
CA ALA A 67 -8.39 -16.46 24.73
C ALA A 67 -8.90 -17.36 23.59
N GLU A 68 -8.77 -18.67 23.76
CA GLU A 68 -9.34 -19.64 22.82
C GLU A 68 -10.86 -19.42 22.68
N GLY A 69 -11.35 -19.27 21.44
CA GLY A 69 -12.78 -19.06 21.15
C GLY A 69 -13.30 -17.62 21.26
N TYR A 70 -12.50 -16.65 21.74
CA TYR A 70 -12.91 -15.24 21.84
C TYR A 70 -13.34 -14.64 20.48
N MET A 71 -12.66 -15.02 19.39
CA MET A 71 -13.01 -14.52 18.05
C MET A 71 -14.34 -15.07 17.53
N ASP A 72 -14.81 -16.21 18.05
CA ASP A 72 -16.09 -16.80 17.67
C ASP A 72 -17.25 -16.20 18.49
N ASP A 73 -17.01 -15.90 19.76
CA ASP A 73 -17.97 -15.25 20.67
C ASP A 73 -17.27 -14.21 21.58
N PRO A 74 -17.11 -12.95 21.13
CA PRO A 74 -16.45 -11.91 21.90
C PRO A 74 -17.37 -11.45 23.04
N SER A 75 -17.13 -12.01 24.22
CA SER A 75 -17.91 -11.75 25.43
C SER A 75 -16.99 -11.64 26.65
N ILE A 76 -17.58 -11.28 27.79
CA ILE A 76 -16.86 -11.22 29.06
C ILE A 76 -16.49 -12.62 29.57
N GLU A 77 -17.17 -13.66 29.09
CA GLU A 77 -16.88 -15.06 29.46
C GLU A 77 -15.62 -15.59 28.77
N THR A 78 -15.18 -14.95 27.68
CA THR A 78 -14.04 -15.36 26.85
C THR A 78 -12.82 -14.44 27.02
N LEU A 79 -12.71 -13.77 28.16
CA LEU A 79 -11.52 -12.97 28.51
C LEU A 79 -10.35 -13.88 28.90
N MET A 80 -9.15 -13.31 28.93
CA MET A 80 -7.92 -13.97 29.36
C MET A 80 -7.27 -13.22 30.52
N ASP A 81 -6.46 -13.93 31.29
CA ASP A 81 -5.54 -13.32 32.25
C ASP A 81 -4.48 -12.46 31.54
N PRO A 82 -3.88 -11.47 32.23
CA PRO A 82 -2.73 -10.73 31.71
C PRO A 82 -1.59 -11.66 31.25
N PRO A 83 -0.76 -11.20 30.31
CA PRO A 83 0.39 -11.97 29.83
C PRO A 83 1.26 -12.47 30.98
N ASP A 84 1.55 -13.76 30.99
CA ASP A 84 2.46 -14.36 31.94
C ASP A 84 3.91 -13.94 31.65
N GLN A 85 4.84 -14.36 32.51
CA GLN A 85 6.25 -13.96 32.37
C GLN A 85 6.88 -14.49 31.07
N VAL A 86 6.44 -15.66 30.59
CA VAL A 86 6.95 -16.27 29.36
C VAL A 86 6.48 -15.47 28.14
N LEU A 87 5.19 -15.16 28.06
CA LEU A 87 4.62 -14.38 26.97
C LEU A 87 5.16 -12.95 26.97
N THR A 88 5.31 -12.32 28.14
CA THR A 88 5.91 -10.99 28.25
C THR A 88 7.34 -10.97 27.69
N LEU A 89 8.14 -11.99 27.99
CA LEU A 89 9.51 -12.08 27.46
C LEU A 89 9.55 -12.30 25.94
N ALA A 90 8.57 -13.01 25.38
CA ALA A 90 8.41 -13.16 23.94
C ALA A 90 7.94 -11.85 23.27
N LEU A 91 7.04 -11.11 23.90
CA LEU A 91 6.55 -9.80 23.44
C LEU A 91 7.61 -8.70 23.53
N ASP A 92 8.58 -8.81 24.42
CA ASP A 92 9.72 -7.88 24.54
C ASP A 92 10.88 -8.25 23.59
N ALA A 93 10.69 -9.23 22.70
CA ALA A 93 11.71 -9.65 21.74
C ALA A 93 12.06 -8.54 20.73
N PRO A 94 13.27 -8.55 20.14
CA PRO A 94 13.70 -7.51 19.20
C PRO A 94 12.84 -7.35 17.92
N ALA A 95 12.03 -8.34 17.58
CA ALA A 95 11.13 -8.26 16.42
C ALA A 95 9.89 -7.38 16.72
N VAL A 96 9.43 -7.37 17.97
CA VAL A 96 8.27 -6.59 18.42
C VAL A 96 8.73 -5.17 18.73
N ALA A 97 8.04 -4.20 18.13
CA ALA A 97 8.28 -2.79 18.35
C ALA A 97 7.74 -2.36 19.71
N ASP A 98 6.46 -2.69 19.96
CA ASP A 98 5.72 -2.36 21.18
C ASP A 98 4.46 -3.24 21.27
N TRP A 99 3.89 -3.35 22.47
CA TRP A 99 2.65 -4.09 22.73
C TRP A 99 1.80 -3.43 23.82
N THR A 100 0.50 -3.69 23.79
CA THR A 100 -0.48 -3.17 24.75
C THR A 100 -1.58 -4.20 25.00
N THR A 101 -2.31 -4.05 26.09
CA THR A 101 -3.46 -4.88 26.44
C THR A 101 -4.73 -4.04 26.37
N ARG A 102 -5.84 -4.64 25.95
CA ARG A 102 -7.13 -3.95 25.90
C ARG A 102 -8.23 -4.80 26.52
N VAL A 103 -9.19 -4.10 27.09
CA VAL A 103 -10.51 -4.67 27.41
C VAL A 103 -11.45 -4.25 26.29
N VAL A 104 -12.08 -5.21 25.62
CA VAL A 104 -12.97 -4.95 24.49
C VAL A 104 -14.25 -5.67 24.77
N VAL A 105 -15.33 -4.92 24.97
CA VAL A 105 -16.64 -5.51 25.25
C VAL A 105 -17.73 -4.88 24.40
N PRO A 106 -18.66 -5.67 23.86
CA PRO A 106 -19.86 -5.13 23.22
C PRO A 106 -20.74 -4.46 24.28
N GLY A 107 -21.40 -3.38 23.90
CA GLY A 107 -22.24 -2.62 24.80
C GLY A 107 -23.11 -1.60 24.08
N VAL A 108 -23.58 -0.65 24.85
CA VAL A 108 -24.48 0.41 24.42
C VAL A 108 -24.00 1.72 25.02
N ILE A 109 -23.99 2.76 24.22
CA ILE A 109 -23.75 4.14 24.65
C ILE A 109 -25.05 4.92 24.60
N GLN A 110 -25.34 5.65 25.67
CA GLN A 110 -26.53 6.48 25.80
C GLN A 110 -26.15 7.93 26.13
N SER A 111 -26.74 8.86 25.37
CA SER A 111 -26.79 10.28 25.69
C SER A 111 -28.16 10.66 26.26
N GLU A 112 -28.33 11.93 26.61
CA GLU A 112 -29.63 12.50 27.01
C GLU A 112 -30.72 12.33 25.95
N TYR A 113 -30.35 12.12 24.69
CA TYR A 113 -31.29 12.15 23.55
C TYR A 113 -31.42 10.82 22.82
N LYS A 114 -30.34 10.02 22.76
CA LYS A 114 -30.31 8.80 21.95
C LYS A 114 -29.45 7.72 22.58
N THR A 115 -29.73 6.49 22.16
CA THR A 115 -29.00 5.28 22.53
C THR A 115 -28.50 4.63 21.25
N LEU A 116 -27.23 4.24 21.22
CA LEU A 116 -26.59 3.56 20.09
C LEU A 116 -25.82 2.33 20.58
N PRO A 117 -25.73 1.25 19.78
CA PRO A 117 -24.77 0.19 20.06
C PRO A 117 -23.35 0.74 19.96
N ALA A 118 -22.46 0.25 20.81
CA ALA A 118 -21.04 0.60 20.78
C ALA A 118 -20.19 -0.56 21.30
N THR A 119 -18.93 -0.59 20.90
CA THR A 119 -17.89 -1.45 21.47
C THR A 119 -17.03 -0.58 22.37
N ILE A 120 -16.99 -0.93 23.65
CA ILE A 120 -16.22 -0.22 24.66
C ILE A 120 -14.81 -0.80 24.65
N VAL A 121 -13.82 0.07 24.44
CA VAL A 121 -12.40 -0.28 24.34
C VAL A 121 -11.64 0.39 25.48
N GLY A 122 -11.35 -0.37 26.52
CA GLY A 122 -10.50 0.03 27.63
C GLY A 122 -9.02 -0.08 27.25
N VAL A 123 -8.31 1.05 27.22
CA VAL A 123 -6.90 1.13 26.82
C VAL A 123 -6.00 1.69 27.93
N GLY A 124 -4.73 1.30 27.92
CA GLY A 124 -3.69 1.98 28.70
C GLY A 124 -3.09 3.13 27.87
N PRO A 125 -3.43 4.41 28.12
CA PRO A 125 -3.16 5.49 27.16
C PRO A 125 -1.69 5.65 26.77
N ALA A 126 -0.77 5.45 27.72
CA ALA A 126 0.67 5.56 27.48
C ALA A 126 1.24 4.43 26.59
N ALA A 127 0.72 3.21 26.71
CA ALA A 127 1.10 2.07 25.87
C ALA A 127 0.41 2.15 24.51
N GLU A 128 -0.89 2.47 24.53
CA GLU A 128 -1.72 2.66 23.34
C GLU A 128 -1.15 3.73 22.41
N ALA A 129 -0.63 4.84 22.95
CA ALA A 129 -0.03 5.90 22.16
C ALA A 129 1.24 5.52 21.38
N ARG A 130 1.88 4.38 21.70
CA ARG A 130 3.06 3.88 20.98
C ARG A 130 2.70 2.95 19.83
N ILE A 131 1.45 2.48 19.79
CA ILE A 131 0.96 1.45 18.85
C ILE A 131 -0.13 2.00 17.95
N SER A 132 -1.03 2.79 18.52
CA SER A 132 -2.22 3.29 17.84
C SER A 132 -2.03 4.71 17.32
N SER A 133 -2.58 4.98 16.15
CA SER A 133 -2.68 6.32 15.56
C SER A 133 -3.77 7.19 16.22
N LEU A 134 -4.56 6.62 17.13
CA LEU A 134 -5.69 7.29 17.79
C LEU A 134 -5.33 8.65 18.42
N PRO A 135 -4.21 8.83 19.17
CA PRO A 135 -3.90 10.14 19.76
C PRO A 135 -3.66 11.24 18.72
N GLY A 136 -3.14 10.89 17.55
CA GLY A 136 -2.92 11.82 16.43
C GLY A 136 -4.19 12.16 15.65
N LYS A 137 -5.27 11.41 15.87
CA LYS A 137 -6.58 11.57 15.22
C LYS A 137 -7.59 12.36 16.06
N ILE A 138 -7.19 12.86 17.24
CA ILE A 138 -8.06 13.71 18.07
C ILE A 138 -8.22 15.08 17.40
N VAL A 139 -9.44 15.40 16.97
CA VAL A 139 -9.78 16.69 16.33
C VAL A 139 -10.25 17.74 17.33
N GLU A 140 -10.92 17.31 18.40
CA GLU A 140 -11.37 18.20 19.46
C GLU A 140 -11.09 17.62 20.85
N GLY A 141 -10.71 18.48 21.80
CA GLY A 141 -10.50 18.09 23.19
C GLY A 141 -9.10 17.53 23.46
N ARG A 142 -9.01 16.47 24.27
CA ARG A 142 -7.76 15.81 24.66
C ARG A 142 -7.89 14.29 24.56
N TYR A 143 -6.75 13.61 24.50
CA TYR A 143 -6.67 12.17 24.70
C TYR A 143 -6.80 11.80 26.20
N LEU A 144 -6.90 10.49 26.48
CA LEU A 144 -6.97 9.93 27.83
C LEU A 144 -5.65 10.13 28.58
N ASN A 145 -5.71 10.43 29.88
CA ASN A 145 -4.51 10.73 30.69
C ASN A 145 -3.94 9.51 31.40
N GLY A 146 -4.78 8.55 31.78
CA GLY A 146 -4.43 7.39 32.60
C GLY A 146 -5.36 6.20 32.32
N SER A 147 -4.96 5.02 32.78
CA SER A 147 -5.79 3.81 32.66
C SER A 147 -7.03 3.85 33.55
N ASP A 148 -6.99 4.65 34.61
CA ASP A 148 -8.03 4.90 35.61
C ASP A 148 -8.90 6.14 35.27
N ASP A 149 -8.72 6.73 34.08
CA ASP A 149 -9.47 7.91 33.65
C ASP A 149 -10.91 7.51 33.31
N ASP A 150 -11.90 7.97 34.11
CA ASP A 150 -13.35 7.87 33.87
C ASP A 150 -13.83 8.79 32.73
N SER A 151 -13.01 8.93 31.72
CA SER A 151 -13.26 9.74 30.55
C SER A 151 -13.45 8.87 29.31
N ALA A 152 -14.30 9.33 28.40
CA ALA A 152 -14.51 8.70 27.11
C ALA A 152 -14.00 9.57 25.96
N VAL A 153 -13.43 8.92 24.95
CA VAL A 153 -13.12 9.51 23.65
C VAL A 153 -14.06 8.87 22.62
N LEU A 154 -14.81 9.72 21.92
CA LEU A 154 -15.87 9.30 21.00
C LEU A 154 -15.50 9.61 19.54
N GLY A 155 -16.02 8.83 18.60
CA GLY A 155 -15.88 9.13 17.17
C GLY A 155 -16.74 10.33 16.76
N LEU A 156 -16.26 11.11 15.80
CA LEU A 156 -16.92 12.33 15.32
C LEU A 156 -18.39 12.05 14.91
N HIS A 157 -18.63 11.05 14.07
CA HIS A 157 -19.98 10.72 13.63
C HIS A 157 -20.87 10.14 14.76
N MET A 158 -20.30 9.42 15.73
CA MET A 158 -21.04 8.97 16.92
C MET A 158 -21.51 10.15 17.76
N VAL A 159 -20.69 11.18 17.94
CA VAL A 159 -21.06 12.41 18.66
C VAL A 159 -22.24 13.11 18.00
N GLU A 160 -22.20 13.26 16.68
CA GLU A 160 -23.29 13.85 15.89
C GLU A 160 -24.59 13.05 16.04
N ARG A 161 -24.50 11.72 15.92
CA ARG A 161 -25.67 10.83 16.00
C ARG A 161 -26.27 10.82 17.39
N LEU A 162 -25.44 10.74 18.44
CA LEU A 162 -25.86 10.82 19.84
C LEU A 162 -26.35 12.20 20.24
N LYS A 163 -26.09 13.24 19.43
CA LYS A 163 -26.38 14.63 19.77
C LYS A 163 -25.71 15.05 21.09
N THR A 164 -24.47 14.60 21.28
CA THR A 164 -23.64 14.94 22.45
C THR A 164 -22.48 15.84 22.03
N GLY A 165 -21.50 16.08 22.90
CA GLY A 165 -20.31 16.85 22.59
C GLY A 165 -19.30 16.84 23.74
N LEU A 166 -18.18 17.54 23.56
CA LEU A 166 -17.15 17.67 24.60
C LEU A 166 -17.72 18.23 25.91
N GLY A 167 -17.25 17.66 27.02
CA GLY A 167 -17.65 18.02 28.38
C GLY A 167 -19.05 17.53 28.79
N ARG A 168 -19.76 16.81 27.92
CA ARG A 168 -21.02 16.13 28.27
C ARG A 168 -20.73 14.77 28.88
N ARG A 169 -21.74 14.21 29.57
CA ARG A 169 -21.73 12.84 30.06
C ARG A 169 -22.46 11.90 29.12
N VAL A 170 -21.91 10.71 28.96
CA VAL A 170 -22.53 9.58 28.30
C VAL A 170 -22.57 8.40 29.26
N ILE A 171 -23.60 7.58 29.17
CA ILE A 171 -23.73 6.37 29.97
C ILE A 171 -23.30 5.21 29.08
N LEU A 172 -22.31 4.46 29.54
CA LEU A 172 -21.91 3.20 28.93
C LEU A 172 -22.58 2.07 29.68
N MET A 173 -23.12 1.12 28.92
CA MET A 173 -23.82 -0.04 29.43
C MET A 173 -23.26 -1.29 28.76
N SER A 174 -22.91 -2.29 29.54
CA SER A 174 -22.46 -3.60 29.05
C SER A 174 -22.84 -4.66 30.06
N GLN A 175 -22.79 -5.92 29.65
CA GLN A 175 -22.96 -7.02 30.58
C GLN A 175 -21.76 -7.05 31.55
N ASN A 176 -21.92 -7.56 32.76
CA ASN A 176 -20.81 -7.82 33.68
C ASN A 176 -20.57 -9.34 33.80
N THR A 177 -19.59 -9.74 34.62
CA THR A 177 -19.26 -11.15 34.89
C THR A 177 -20.42 -11.97 35.47
N ASP A 178 -21.33 -11.32 36.21
CA ASP A 178 -22.53 -11.95 36.76
C ASP A 178 -23.70 -12.04 35.76
N GLY A 179 -23.49 -11.59 34.53
CA GLY A 179 -24.51 -11.53 33.48
C GLY A 179 -25.54 -10.40 33.65
N ALA A 180 -25.37 -9.56 34.68
CA ALA A 180 -26.18 -8.36 34.90
C ALA A 180 -25.71 -7.21 34.00
N MET A 181 -26.59 -6.24 33.75
CA MET A 181 -26.20 -5.01 33.06
C MET A 181 -25.48 -4.09 34.05
N SER A 182 -24.22 -3.76 33.76
CA SER A 182 -23.50 -2.67 34.42
C SER A 182 -23.71 -1.38 33.64
N GLU A 183 -23.87 -0.26 34.36
CA GLU A 183 -24.03 1.07 33.78
C GLU A 183 -23.12 2.07 34.50
N GLN A 184 -22.29 2.80 33.77
CA GLN A 184 -21.41 3.83 34.32
C GLN A 184 -21.38 5.07 33.44
N SER A 185 -21.32 6.25 34.07
CA SER A 185 -21.22 7.53 33.36
C SER A 185 -19.76 7.89 33.09
N PHE A 186 -19.45 8.26 31.86
CA PHE A 186 -18.14 8.76 31.45
C PHE A 186 -18.24 10.20 30.93
N ASP A 187 -17.25 11.03 31.26
CA ASP A 187 -17.13 12.39 30.75
C ASP A 187 -16.47 12.37 29.36
N VAL A 188 -17.10 13.00 28.36
CA VAL A 188 -16.55 13.07 26.99
C VAL A 188 -15.44 14.11 26.95
N VAL A 189 -14.18 13.67 26.82
CA VAL A 189 -13.00 14.56 26.87
C VAL A 189 -12.31 14.75 25.53
N GLY A 190 -12.58 13.87 24.57
CA GLY A 190 -11.97 13.90 23.25
C GLY A 190 -12.92 13.40 22.17
N ILE A 191 -12.75 13.94 20.97
CA ILE A 191 -13.43 13.50 19.76
C ILE A 191 -12.36 13.14 18.72
N TYR A 192 -12.41 11.93 18.18
CA TYR A 192 -11.50 11.45 17.14
C TYR A 192 -12.17 11.40 15.77
N ASP A 193 -11.36 11.61 14.73
CA ASP A 193 -11.75 11.51 13.32
C ASP A 193 -11.12 10.26 12.68
N ALA A 194 -11.96 9.35 12.19
CA ALA A 194 -11.56 8.10 11.54
C ALA A 194 -12.60 7.69 10.49
N ASP A 195 -12.49 6.49 9.94
CA ASP A 195 -13.55 5.98 9.07
C ASP A 195 -14.87 5.87 9.86
N LYS A 196 -15.98 6.21 9.21
CA LYS A 196 -17.30 6.27 9.87
C LYS A 196 -17.72 4.96 10.52
N ALA A 197 -17.33 3.81 9.94
CA ALA A 197 -17.67 2.51 10.49
C ALA A 197 -17.00 2.31 11.86
N THR A 198 -15.74 2.75 12.00
CA THR A 198 -15.06 2.83 13.28
C THR A 198 -15.70 3.85 14.20
N GLU A 199 -15.90 5.09 13.74
CA GLU A 199 -16.41 6.19 14.57
C GLU A 199 -17.77 5.87 15.19
N ASP A 200 -18.64 5.20 14.44
CA ASP A 200 -19.98 4.82 14.87
C ASP A 200 -20.00 3.65 15.87
N LEU A 201 -18.92 2.89 15.96
CA LEU A 201 -18.87 1.65 16.72
C LEU A 201 -18.00 1.77 17.97
N TYR A 202 -16.80 2.34 17.89
CA TYR A 202 -15.82 2.25 18.98
C TYR A 202 -15.81 3.48 19.90
N VAL A 203 -15.85 3.21 21.19
CA VAL A 203 -15.64 4.17 22.28
C VAL A 203 -14.40 3.80 23.05
N PHE A 204 -13.47 4.75 23.23
CA PHE A 204 -12.24 4.51 23.97
C PHE A 204 -12.31 5.09 25.37
N THR A 205 -11.90 4.32 26.36
CA THR A 205 -11.89 4.68 27.79
C THR A 205 -10.64 4.10 28.48
N GLY A 206 -10.38 4.46 29.73
CA GLY A 206 -9.31 3.88 30.53
C GLY A 206 -9.53 2.37 30.75
N ARG A 207 -8.47 1.56 30.61
CA ARG A 207 -8.52 0.11 30.83
C ARG A 207 -8.98 -0.24 32.25
N ALA A 208 -8.38 0.37 33.27
CA ALA A 208 -8.73 0.12 34.67
C ALA A 208 -10.16 0.62 34.99
N ALA A 209 -10.56 1.77 34.45
CA ALA A 209 -11.93 2.25 34.56
C ALA A 209 -12.95 1.28 33.92
N SER A 210 -12.58 0.65 32.80
CA SER A 210 -13.41 -0.39 32.15
C SER A 210 -13.47 -1.67 32.97
N GLN A 211 -12.36 -2.08 33.59
CA GLN A 211 -12.32 -3.26 34.46
C GLN A 211 -13.21 -3.05 35.69
N GLU A 212 -13.11 -1.90 36.34
CA GLU A 212 -13.97 -1.53 37.47
C GLU A 212 -15.45 -1.48 37.06
N PHE A 213 -15.75 -0.83 35.93
CA PHE A 213 -17.09 -0.78 35.35
C PHE A 213 -17.70 -2.17 35.14
N LEU A 214 -16.90 -3.14 34.70
CA LEU A 214 -17.37 -4.48 34.35
C LEU A 214 -17.28 -5.48 35.51
N GLY A 215 -16.71 -5.07 36.65
CA GLY A 215 -16.42 -5.97 37.77
C GLY A 215 -15.34 -7.01 37.45
N LEU A 216 -14.42 -6.67 36.56
CA LEU A 216 -13.24 -7.47 36.25
C LEU A 216 -12.13 -7.18 37.25
N GLU A 217 -11.31 -8.18 37.55
CA GLU A 217 -10.07 -7.98 38.29
C GLU A 217 -8.98 -7.46 37.33
N ASP A 218 -8.05 -8.33 36.94
CA ASP A 218 -6.98 -7.99 36.00
C ASP A 218 -7.23 -8.56 34.59
N GLU A 219 -8.37 -9.20 34.36
CA GLU A 219 -8.72 -9.85 33.08
C GLU A 219 -8.74 -8.84 31.92
N ILE A 220 -8.31 -9.30 30.75
CA ILE A 220 -8.21 -8.54 29.51
C ILE A 220 -8.85 -9.31 28.36
N ALA A 221 -9.31 -8.59 27.33
CA ALA A 221 -9.89 -9.24 26.14
C ALA A 221 -8.81 -9.66 25.14
N GLN A 222 -7.76 -8.83 25.01
CA GLN A 222 -6.73 -9.06 24.01
C GLN A 222 -5.41 -8.36 24.32
N VAL A 223 -4.33 -8.95 23.82
CA VAL A 223 -3.03 -8.30 23.66
C VAL A 223 -2.89 -7.88 22.20
N VAL A 224 -2.42 -6.66 21.96
CA VAL A 224 -2.15 -6.14 20.61
C VAL A 224 -0.67 -5.81 20.52
N PHE A 225 0.01 -6.29 19.47
CA PHE A 225 1.43 -6.04 19.25
C PHE A 225 1.69 -5.46 17.87
N VAL A 226 2.77 -4.68 17.75
CA VAL A 226 3.26 -4.12 16.49
C VAL A 226 4.68 -4.59 16.25
N LEU A 227 4.98 -4.98 15.02
CA LEU A 227 6.30 -5.42 14.61
C LEU A 227 7.11 -4.27 14.02
N ARG A 228 8.43 -4.33 14.17
CA ARG A 228 9.35 -3.37 13.54
C ARG A 228 9.43 -3.57 12.04
N GLU A 229 9.41 -4.83 11.61
CA GLU A 229 9.51 -5.23 10.21
C GLU A 229 8.36 -6.17 9.85
N GLU A 230 7.60 -5.83 8.82
CA GLU A 230 6.46 -6.64 8.37
C GLU A 230 6.88 -8.02 7.85
N MET A 231 8.13 -8.16 7.36
CA MET A 231 8.68 -9.44 6.89
C MET A 231 8.79 -10.49 8.01
N ALA A 232 8.87 -10.06 9.28
CA ALA A 232 8.98 -10.95 10.42
C ALA A 232 7.62 -11.43 10.95
N LEU A 233 6.51 -11.07 10.30
CA LEU A 233 5.15 -11.33 10.79
C LEU A 233 4.88 -12.80 11.10
N GLU A 234 5.04 -13.67 10.11
CA GLU A 234 4.70 -15.08 10.25
C GLU A 234 5.61 -15.78 11.28
N ASP A 235 6.91 -15.48 11.25
CA ASP A 235 7.90 -16.04 12.18
C ASP A 235 7.63 -15.59 13.62
N THR A 236 7.24 -14.33 13.82
CA THR A 236 6.95 -13.78 15.15
C THR A 236 5.62 -14.31 15.69
N VAL A 237 4.60 -14.44 14.84
CA VAL A 237 3.31 -15.05 15.21
C VAL A 237 3.51 -16.50 15.64
N ALA A 238 4.30 -17.28 14.90
CA ALA A 238 4.64 -18.65 15.29
C ALA A 238 5.39 -18.72 16.63
N ALA A 239 6.37 -17.83 16.85
CA ALA A 239 7.11 -17.78 18.11
C ALA A 239 6.23 -17.39 19.32
N LEU A 240 5.28 -16.47 19.12
CA LEU A 240 4.31 -16.08 20.14
C LEU A 240 3.30 -17.20 20.44
N ALA A 241 2.86 -17.94 19.41
CA ALA A 241 2.00 -19.11 19.58
C ALA A 241 2.71 -20.23 20.35
N ASP A 242 4.00 -20.46 20.11
CA ASP A 242 4.81 -21.42 20.87
C ASP A 242 4.98 -20.99 22.35
N ALA A 243 5.04 -19.68 22.61
CA ALA A 243 5.17 -19.13 23.96
C ALA A 243 3.86 -19.15 24.76
N ALA A 244 2.71 -19.17 24.07
CA ALA A 244 1.38 -19.19 24.66
C ALA A 244 0.48 -20.23 23.96
N PRO A 245 0.70 -21.54 24.21
CA PRO A 245 0.02 -22.61 23.49
C PRO A 245 -1.48 -22.72 23.79
N ASP A 246 -1.93 -22.16 24.91
CA ASP A 246 -3.33 -22.15 25.34
C ASP A 246 -4.09 -20.89 24.87
N LEU A 247 -3.43 -19.99 24.11
CA LEU A 247 -4.02 -18.75 23.58
C LEU A 247 -4.12 -18.78 22.06
N ASP A 248 -5.07 -18.02 21.53
CA ASP A 248 -5.26 -17.84 20.08
C ASP A 248 -4.42 -16.64 19.62
N VAL A 249 -3.28 -16.92 18.98
CA VAL A 249 -2.38 -15.91 18.43
C VAL A 249 -2.67 -15.75 16.93
N ARG A 250 -3.15 -14.57 16.53
CA ARG A 250 -3.54 -14.28 15.14
C ARG A 250 -2.80 -13.09 14.56
N SER A 251 -2.46 -13.21 13.28
CA SER A 251 -1.96 -12.08 12.51
C SER A 251 -3.10 -11.13 12.11
N TRP A 252 -2.78 -9.89 11.76
CA TRP A 252 -3.78 -8.98 11.19
C TRP A 252 -4.50 -9.54 9.96
N LYS A 253 -3.84 -10.46 9.23
CA LYS A 253 -4.42 -11.09 8.04
C LYS A 253 -5.55 -12.05 8.39
N ASP A 254 -5.42 -12.75 9.51
CA ASP A 254 -6.44 -13.69 10.00
C ASP A 254 -7.59 -12.94 10.69
N LEU A 255 -7.29 -11.82 11.34
CA LEU A 255 -8.27 -10.97 12.02
C LEU A 255 -9.16 -10.20 11.05
N ASN A 256 -8.63 -9.82 9.89
CA ASN A 256 -9.39 -9.11 8.86
C ASN A 256 -9.13 -9.74 7.48
N LEU A 257 -9.84 -10.84 7.22
CA LEU A 257 -9.76 -11.59 5.97
C LEU A 257 -10.07 -10.73 4.73
N PHE A 258 -10.93 -9.72 4.87
CA PHE A 258 -11.24 -8.79 3.78
C PHE A 258 -10.01 -7.95 3.42
N LEU A 259 -9.35 -7.33 4.40
CA LEU A 259 -8.11 -6.58 4.19
C LEU A 259 -6.99 -7.48 3.66
N ALA A 260 -6.84 -8.70 4.19
CA ALA A 260 -5.84 -9.65 3.71
C ALA A 260 -6.09 -10.07 2.24
N SER A 261 -7.35 -10.33 1.90
CA SER A 261 -7.75 -10.66 0.53
C SER A 261 -7.53 -9.50 -0.42
N MET A 262 -7.80 -8.28 0.04
CA MET A 262 -7.56 -7.07 -0.73
C MET A 262 -6.08 -6.81 -0.95
N ASP A 263 -5.23 -6.94 0.08
CA ASP A 263 -3.77 -6.82 -0.02
C ASP A 263 -3.20 -7.83 -1.04
N SER A 264 -3.59 -9.10 -0.92
CA SER A 264 -3.20 -10.16 -1.86
C SER A 264 -3.69 -9.89 -3.29
N PHE A 265 -4.96 -9.50 -3.46
CA PHE A 265 -5.52 -9.15 -4.76
C PHE A 265 -4.77 -7.98 -5.40
N MET A 266 -4.49 -6.92 -4.64
CA MET A 266 -3.79 -5.73 -5.10
C MET A 266 -2.34 -6.06 -5.51
N SER A 267 -1.65 -6.90 -4.72
CA SER A 267 -0.32 -7.42 -5.07
C SER A 267 -0.33 -8.18 -6.40
N VAL A 268 -1.27 -9.12 -6.59
CA VAL A 268 -1.39 -9.86 -7.85
C VAL A 268 -1.78 -8.94 -9.02
N PHE A 269 -2.69 -7.99 -8.78
CA PHE A 269 -3.13 -7.04 -9.79
C PHE A 269 -1.97 -6.21 -10.34
N ILE A 270 -1.07 -5.71 -9.49
CA ILE A 270 0.13 -4.97 -9.92
C ILE A 270 0.97 -5.80 -10.87
N HIS A 271 1.23 -7.08 -10.55
CA HIS A 271 2.04 -7.96 -11.39
C HIS A 271 1.39 -8.22 -12.75
N VAL A 272 0.06 -8.42 -12.78
CA VAL A 272 -0.69 -8.60 -14.02
C VAL A 272 -0.68 -7.32 -14.86
N TRP A 273 -0.94 -6.16 -14.24
CA TRP A 273 -0.91 -4.86 -14.89
C TRP A 273 0.46 -4.58 -15.51
N LEU A 274 1.53 -4.79 -14.74
CA LEU A 274 2.91 -4.68 -15.19
C LEU A 274 3.15 -5.55 -16.43
N GLY A 275 2.71 -6.82 -16.39
CA GLY A 275 2.79 -7.74 -17.53
C GLY A 275 2.08 -7.23 -18.78
N ILE A 276 0.87 -6.68 -18.64
CA ILE A 276 0.09 -6.10 -19.75
C ILE A 276 0.82 -4.90 -20.35
N VAL A 277 1.29 -3.96 -19.52
CA VAL A 277 2.00 -2.76 -20.00
C VAL A 277 3.29 -3.16 -20.72
N PHE A 278 4.04 -4.14 -20.19
CA PHE A 278 5.20 -4.70 -20.87
C PHE A 278 4.87 -5.30 -22.24
N ALA A 279 3.78 -6.07 -22.34
CA ALA A 279 3.35 -6.67 -23.60
C ALA A 279 2.98 -5.59 -24.63
N LEU A 280 2.21 -4.57 -24.21
CA LEU A 280 1.80 -3.45 -25.07
C LEU A 280 3.02 -2.65 -25.56
N MET A 281 3.98 -2.35 -24.68
CA MET A 281 5.23 -1.71 -25.05
C MET A 281 6.04 -2.56 -26.02
N ALA A 282 6.19 -3.86 -25.76
CA ALA A 282 6.94 -4.76 -26.63
C ALA A 282 6.32 -4.80 -28.03
N ILE A 283 5.00 -4.96 -28.16
CA ILE A 283 4.29 -4.96 -29.45
C ILE A 283 4.49 -3.61 -30.17
N GLY A 284 4.33 -2.50 -29.45
CA GLY A 284 4.54 -1.15 -29.99
C GLY A 284 5.95 -0.96 -30.54
N ILE A 285 6.97 -1.36 -29.77
CA ILE A 285 8.38 -1.30 -30.17
C ILE A 285 8.64 -2.22 -31.36
N VAL A 286 8.17 -3.47 -31.35
CA VAL A 286 8.38 -4.40 -32.49
C VAL A 286 7.82 -3.81 -33.78
N ASN A 287 6.57 -3.32 -33.74
CA ASN A 287 5.88 -2.81 -34.92
C ASN A 287 6.58 -1.59 -35.51
N THR A 288 6.98 -0.64 -34.67
CA THR A 288 7.68 0.56 -35.16
C THR A 288 9.07 0.24 -35.66
N GLN A 289 9.77 -0.70 -35.02
CA GLN A 289 11.12 -1.10 -35.38
C GLN A 289 11.21 -1.95 -36.65
N LEU A 290 10.25 -2.87 -36.84
CA LEU A 290 10.11 -3.60 -38.11
C LEU A 290 9.94 -2.62 -39.27
N MET A 291 9.05 -1.64 -39.12
CA MET A 291 8.81 -0.64 -40.16
C MET A 291 10.06 0.21 -40.42
N ALA A 292 10.75 0.67 -39.37
CA ALA A 292 11.98 1.44 -39.48
C ALA A 292 13.09 0.66 -40.23
N VAL A 293 13.20 -0.64 -39.96
CA VAL A 293 14.13 -1.53 -40.65
C VAL A 293 13.74 -1.70 -42.13
N PHE A 294 12.45 -1.94 -42.41
CA PHE A 294 11.99 -2.19 -43.77
C PHE A 294 12.18 -0.99 -44.70
N GLU A 295 11.87 0.21 -44.24
CA GLU A 295 12.09 1.46 -44.99
C GLU A 295 13.57 1.69 -45.34
N ARG A 296 14.49 1.16 -44.53
CA ARG A 296 15.95 1.37 -44.67
C ARG A 296 16.69 0.15 -45.24
N THR A 297 15.96 -0.83 -45.76
CA THR A 297 16.55 -2.09 -46.28
C THR A 297 17.59 -1.83 -47.38
N GLN A 298 17.33 -0.87 -48.27
CA GLN A 298 18.26 -0.49 -49.36
C GLN A 298 19.55 0.14 -48.83
N GLU A 299 19.46 1.01 -47.80
CA GLU A 299 20.61 1.63 -47.16
C GLU A 299 21.52 0.56 -46.51
N PHE A 300 20.91 -0.39 -45.80
CA PHE A 300 21.64 -1.51 -45.22
C PHE A 300 22.29 -2.39 -46.30
N GLY A 301 21.60 -2.59 -47.43
CA GLY A 301 22.15 -3.29 -48.60
C GLY A 301 23.38 -2.60 -49.20
N LEU A 302 23.35 -1.27 -49.34
CA LEU A 302 24.47 -0.46 -49.84
C LEU A 302 25.66 -0.49 -48.88
N LEU A 303 25.42 -0.29 -47.57
CA LEU A 303 26.47 -0.36 -46.55
C LEU A 303 27.16 -1.74 -46.56
N ARG A 304 26.40 -2.81 -46.77
CA ARG A 304 26.94 -4.17 -46.94
C ARG A 304 27.74 -4.34 -48.23
N ALA A 305 27.30 -3.74 -49.34
CA ALA A 305 28.04 -3.75 -50.61
C ALA A 305 29.38 -3.00 -50.52
N LEU A 306 29.44 -1.94 -49.70
CA LEU A 306 30.66 -1.20 -49.37
C LEU A 306 31.56 -1.92 -48.35
N GLY A 307 31.24 -3.16 -47.96
CA GLY A 307 32.08 -4.00 -47.10
C GLY A 307 31.74 -3.95 -45.60
N MET A 308 30.63 -3.32 -45.19
CA MET A 308 30.21 -3.32 -43.78
C MET A 308 29.79 -4.73 -43.33
N LYS A 309 30.45 -5.24 -42.28
CA LYS A 309 30.13 -6.54 -41.68
C LYS A 309 28.69 -6.55 -41.11
N PRO A 310 27.92 -7.65 -41.22
CA PRO A 310 26.55 -7.74 -40.68
C PRO A 310 26.44 -7.41 -39.18
N ARG A 311 27.47 -7.77 -38.38
CA ARG A 311 27.54 -7.44 -36.95
C ARG A 311 27.59 -5.92 -36.69
N ARG A 312 28.19 -5.13 -37.59
CA ARG A 312 28.22 -3.66 -37.46
C ARG A 312 26.88 -3.03 -37.81
N VAL A 313 26.15 -3.59 -38.78
CA VAL A 313 24.77 -3.18 -39.09
C VAL A 313 23.86 -3.47 -37.90
N LEU A 314 23.95 -4.68 -37.33
CA LEU A 314 23.22 -5.05 -36.12
C LEU A 314 23.52 -4.08 -34.97
N LEU A 315 24.80 -3.83 -34.68
CA LEU A 315 25.22 -2.94 -33.61
C LEU A 315 24.69 -1.51 -33.79
N MET A 316 24.77 -0.99 -35.01
CA MET A 316 24.26 0.35 -35.35
C MET A 316 22.76 0.46 -35.07
N VAL A 317 21.96 -0.51 -35.53
CA VAL A 317 20.51 -0.52 -35.31
C VAL A 317 20.17 -0.69 -33.82
N THR A 318 20.90 -1.55 -33.08
CA THR A 318 20.68 -1.69 -31.63
C THR A 318 21.02 -0.44 -30.84
N ILE A 319 22.06 0.31 -31.22
CA ILE A 319 22.41 1.58 -30.58
C ILE A 319 21.34 2.64 -30.88
N GLU A 320 20.86 2.72 -32.13
CA GLU A 320 19.76 3.61 -32.51
C GLU A 320 18.51 3.34 -31.65
N ASN A 321 18.20 2.07 -31.42
CA ASN A 321 17.05 1.66 -30.61
C ASN A 321 17.25 1.90 -29.12
N ALA A 322 18.44 1.59 -28.60
CA ALA A 322 18.78 1.86 -27.20
C ALA A 322 18.68 3.35 -26.87
N LEU A 323 19.10 4.23 -27.79
CA LEU A 323 18.96 5.68 -27.64
C LEU A 323 17.50 6.11 -27.70
N LEU A 324 16.73 5.63 -28.68
CA LEU A 324 15.33 5.99 -28.83
C LEU A 324 14.50 5.59 -27.61
N ILE A 325 14.65 4.34 -27.17
CA ILE A 325 13.97 3.83 -25.98
C ILE A 325 14.47 4.57 -24.74
N GLY A 326 15.77 4.83 -24.63
CA GLY A 326 16.35 5.60 -23.52
C GLY A 326 15.74 6.99 -23.38
N VAL A 327 15.58 7.73 -24.49
CA VAL A 327 14.91 9.04 -24.48
C VAL A 327 13.43 8.91 -24.10
N GLY A 328 12.73 7.90 -24.61
CA GLY A 328 11.33 7.64 -24.24
C GLY A 328 11.19 7.31 -22.75
N VAL A 329 12.10 6.52 -22.21
CA VAL A 329 12.16 6.15 -20.79
C VAL A 329 12.40 7.38 -19.93
N LEU A 330 13.40 8.20 -20.27
CA LEU A 330 13.66 9.46 -19.57
C LEU A 330 12.47 10.42 -19.61
N ALA A 331 11.81 10.54 -20.76
CA ALA A 331 10.60 11.34 -20.89
C ALA A 331 9.47 10.81 -20.00
N GLY A 332 9.26 9.49 -19.95
CA GLY A 332 8.28 8.86 -19.08
C GLY A 332 8.59 9.04 -17.58
N MET A 333 9.86 8.95 -17.19
CA MET A 333 10.30 9.22 -15.82
C MET A 333 10.04 10.68 -15.41
N VAL A 334 10.36 11.64 -16.30
CA VAL A 334 10.09 13.06 -16.05
C VAL A 334 8.59 13.30 -15.94
N LEU A 335 7.79 12.73 -16.85
CA LEU A 335 6.33 12.82 -16.76
C LEU A 335 5.82 12.25 -15.43
N ALA A 336 6.34 11.09 -15.00
CA ALA A 336 5.92 10.45 -13.75
C ALA A 336 6.24 11.32 -12.54
N ALA A 337 7.48 11.82 -12.48
CA ALA A 337 7.93 12.71 -11.41
C ALA A 337 7.10 14.00 -11.37
N VAL A 338 6.81 14.63 -12.52
CA VAL A 338 5.97 15.82 -12.59
C VAL A 338 4.54 15.52 -12.13
N THR A 339 3.95 14.40 -12.54
CA THR A 339 2.59 14.04 -12.13
C THR A 339 2.49 13.70 -10.65
N ILE A 340 3.47 12.96 -10.11
CA ILE A 340 3.51 12.62 -8.68
C ILE A 340 3.71 13.88 -7.85
N TRP A 341 4.62 14.76 -8.27
CA TRP A 341 4.87 16.03 -7.60
C TRP A 341 3.67 16.99 -7.68
N SER A 342 2.96 17.04 -8.80
CA SER A 342 1.77 17.90 -8.94
C SER A 342 0.59 17.46 -8.05
N VAL A 343 0.67 16.24 -7.53
CA VAL A 343 -0.37 15.58 -6.74
C VAL A 343 0.15 15.29 -5.31
N SER A 344 1.30 15.89 -4.93
CA SER A 344 1.90 15.69 -3.61
C SER A 344 1.02 16.18 -2.46
N ASP A 345 0.16 17.17 -2.74
CA ASP A 345 -0.78 17.72 -1.76
C ASP A 345 -1.94 16.76 -1.43
N GLY A 346 -1.96 15.58 -2.09
CA GLY A 346 -2.94 14.53 -1.90
C GLY A 346 -3.95 14.47 -3.05
N ILE A 347 -4.34 13.25 -3.43
CA ILE A 347 -5.51 13.04 -4.30
C ILE A 347 -6.74 13.04 -3.41
N ASP A 348 -7.56 14.08 -3.54
CA ASP A 348 -8.84 14.18 -2.87
C ASP A 348 -9.88 13.29 -3.58
N PHE A 349 -10.30 12.23 -2.90
CA PHE A 349 -11.37 11.33 -3.31
C PHE A 349 -12.69 11.59 -2.59
N SER A 350 -12.89 12.76 -1.96
CA SER A 350 -14.13 13.16 -1.27
C SER A 350 -15.38 13.05 -2.16
N ALA A 351 -15.25 13.33 -3.46
CA ALA A 351 -16.34 13.12 -4.44
C ALA A 351 -16.79 11.65 -4.55
N PHE A 352 -15.91 10.71 -4.17
CA PHE A 352 -16.14 9.28 -4.11
C PHE A 352 -16.12 8.75 -2.67
N ALA A 353 -16.35 9.59 -1.66
CA ALA A 353 -16.26 9.23 -0.24
C ALA A 353 -17.00 7.94 0.10
N ARG A 354 -18.21 7.73 -0.43
CA ARG A 354 -18.97 6.47 -0.21
C ARG A 354 -18.26 5.22 -0.72
N ALA A 355 -17.53 5.32 -1.84
CA ALA A 355 -16.77 4.20 -2.36
C ALA A 355 -15.49 3.98 -1.55
N MET A 356 -14.83 5.05 -1.10
CA MET A 356 -13.64 4.96 -0.24
C MET A 356 -13.97 4.37 1.12
N GLU A 357 -15.12 4.74 1.69
CA GLU A 357 -15.66 4.21 2.94
C GLU A 357 -15.91 2.68 2.84
N MET A 358 -16.49 2.21 1.74
CA MET A 358 -16.69 0.76 1.51
C MET A 358 -15.37 -0.03 1.45
N VAL A 359 -14.27 0.64 1.10
CA VAL A 359 -12.95 0.01 0.97
C VAL A 359 -12.02 0.40 2.14
N GLN A 360 -12.59 0.94 3.23
CA GLN A 360 -11.88 1.27 4.47
C GLN A 360 -10.57 2.06 4.24
N THR A 361 -10.60 3.01 3.31
CA THR A 361 -9.45 3.81 2.91
C THR A 361 -9.75 5.29 3.16
N GLY A 362 -8.73 6.06 3.57
CA GLY A 362 -8.89 7.50 3.81
C GLY A 362 -9.30 8.28 2.56
N GLU A 363 -9.98 9.41 2.74
CA GLU A 363 -10.48 10.23 1.63
C GLU A 363 -9.37 10.95 0.84
N VAL A 364 -8.20 11.14 1.45
CA VAL A 364 -7.04 11.75 0.80
C VAL A 364 -5.90 10.72 0.73
N ILE A 365 -5.40 10.48 -0.48
CA ILE A 365 -4.27 9.58 -0.73
C ILE A 365 -3.03 10.41 -1.05
N TYR A 366 -2.02 10.32 -0.18
CA TYR A 366 -0.73 10.96 -0.38
C TYR A 366 0.20 10.03 -1.14
N LEU A 367 0.54 10.40 -2.38
CA LEU A 367 1.46 9.63 -3.20
C LEU A 367 2.86 9.65 -2.58
N ASP A 368 3.40 8.47 -2.31
CA ASP A 368 4.80 8.29 -1.92
C ASP A 368 5.64 7.83 -3.12
N TYR A 369 6.92 8.17 -3.13
CA TYR A 369 7.83 7.78 -4.20
C TYR A 369 8.93 6.87 -3.66
N GLU A 370 9.07 5.69 -4.26
CA GLU A 370 10.20 4.80 -3.98
C GLU A 370 11.33 5.05 -4.97
N PRO A 371 12.52 5.49 -4.52
CA PRO A 371 13.66 5.70 -5.40
C PRO A 371 14.07 4.44 -6.17
N GLU A 372 13.88 3.27 -5.56
CA GLU A 372 14.20 1.97 -6.17
C GLU A 372 13.34 1.68 -7.39
N ALA A 373 12.03 1.97 -7.33
CA ALA A 373 11.10 1.80 -8.44
C ALA A 373 11.48 2.67 -9.66
N PHE A 374 11.98 3.89 -9.42
CA PHE A 374 12.45 4.82 -10.45
C PHE A 374 13.75 4.37 -11.16
N ILE A 375 14.46 3.39 -10.61
CA ILE A 375 15.64 2.80 -11.23
C ILE A 375 15.29 1.45 -11.86
N LEU A 376 14.58 0.61 -11.12
CA LEU A 376 14.32 -0.77 -11.47
C LEU A 376 13.36 -0.88 -12.67
N PHE A 377 12.19 -0.24 -12.63
CA PHE A 377 11.23 -0.35 -13.75
C PHE A 377 11.73 0.30 -15.04
N PRO A 378 12.23 1.55 -15.03
CA PRO A 378 12.82 2.16 -16.22
C PRO A 378 13.99 1.36 -16.79
N GLY A 379 14.86 0.82 -15.92
CA GLY A 379 15.97 -0.05 -16.31
C GLY A 379 15.50 -1.34 -16.99
N LEU A 380 14.47 -2.00 -16.44
CA LEU A 380 13.89 -3.21 -17.01
C LEU A 380 13.24 -2.93 -18.38
N ILE A 381 12.50 -1.82 -18.51
CA ILE A 381 11.85 -1.40 -19.75
C ILE A 381 12.88 -1.08 -20.83
N TRP A 382 13.95 -0.37 -20.47
CA TRP A 382 15.04 -0.06 -21.38
C TRP A 382 15.73 -1.33 -21.88
N LEU A 383 16.07 -2.24 -20.98
CA LEU A 383 16.68 -3.53 -21.32
C LEU A 383 15.75 -4.38 -22.20
N LEU A 384 14.48 -4.49 -21.83
CA LEU A 384 13.49 -5.24 -22.59
C LEU A 384 13.32 -4.65 -24.00
N GLY A 385 13.24 -3.33 -24.12
CA GLY A 385 13.14 -2.67 -25.41
C GLY A 385 14.34 -2.98 -26.32
N ILE A 386 15.56 -3.03 -25.77
CA ILE A 386 16.75 -3.46 -26.51
C ILE A 386 16.63 -4.93 -26.93
N LEU A 387 16.20 -5.82 -26.03
CA LEU A 387 16.04 -7.25 -26.30
C LEU A 387 15.01 -7.52 -27.41
N VAL A 388 13.87 -6.83 -27.34
CA VAL A 388 12.80 -6.89 -28.32
C VAL A 388 13.28 -6.36 -29.68
N ALA A 389 14.04 -5.27 -29.68
CA ALA A 389 14.60 -4.66 -30.88
C ALA A 389 15.73 -5.47 -31.55
N LEU A 390 16.34 -6.45 -30.85
CA LEU A 390 17.34 -7.34 -31.45
C LEU A 390 16.76 -8.21 -32.55
N TRP A 391 15.50 -8.63 -32.46
CA TRP A 391 14.89 -9.50 -33.47
C TRP A 391 14.73 -8.78 -34.83
N PRO A 392 14.12 -7.57 -34.92
CA PRO A 392 14.11 -6.79 -36.16
C PRO A 392 15.52 -6.43 -36.65
N ALA A 393 16.43 -6.07 -35.74
CA ALA A 393 17.80 -5.69 -36.11
C ALA A 393 18.60 -6.87 -36.70
N ARG A 394 18.41 -8.09 -36.17
CA ARG A 394 18.97 -9.32 -36.76
C ARG A 394 18.41 -9.60 -38.14
N ARG A 395 17.13 -9.31 -38.36
CA ARG A 395 16.48 -9.46 -39.68
C ARG A 395 17.06 -8.46 -40.68
N ALA A 396 17.28 -7.20 -40.27
CA ALA A 396 17.96 -6.16 -41.06
C ALA A 396 19.37 -6.59 -41.50
N ALA A 397 20.17 -7.10 -40.55
CA ALA A 397 21.56 -7.50 -40.81
C ALA A 397 21.68 -8.69 -41.80
N LYS A 398 20.62 -9.49 -41.95
CA LYS A 398 20.59 -10.64 -42.86
C LYS A 398 20.12 -10.30 -44.28
N CYS A 399 19.54 -9.12 -44.53
CA CYS A 399 19.06 -8.72 -45.86
C CYS A 399 20.19 -8.76 -46.90
N ARG A 400 20.01 -9.56 -47.96
CA ARG A 400 20.99 -9.71 -49.03
C ARG A 400 20.93 -8.50 -49.98
N PRO A 401 22.08 -7.95 -50.42
CA PRO A 401 22.11 -6.78 -51.32
C PRO A 401 21.27 -6.96 -52.59
N VAL A 402 21.27 -8.19 -53.14
CA VAL A 402 20.54 -8.54 -54.38
C VAL A 402 19.02 -8.53 -54.19
N GLU A 403 18.52 -8.92 -53.01
CA GLU A 403 17.08 -8.92 -52.71
C GLU A 403 16.54 -7.50 -52.41
N ALA A 404 17.40 -6.62 -51.87
CA ALA A 404 17.02 -5.24 -51.58
C ALA A 404 16.84 -4.38 -52.84
N MET A 405 17.58 -4.68 -53.92
CA MET A 405 17.51 -3.96 -55.20
C MET A 405 16.42 -4.48 -56.15
N ARG A 406 15.90 -5.70 -55.92
CA ARG A 406 14.92 -6.36 -56.81
C ARG A 406 13.44 -6.11 -56.42
N ARG A 407 13.18 -5.34 -55.36
CA ARG A 407 11.82 -5.09 -54.84
C ARG A 407 10.99 -4.07 -55.65
N GLU A 408 11.49 -3.59 -56.78
CA GLU A 408 10.86 -2.56 -57.62
C GLU A 408 10.55 -2.98 -59.07
N THR A 409 10.54 -4.28 -59.38
CA THR A 409 9.91 -4.76 -60.63
C THR A 409 8.62 -5.48 -60.35
#